data_AF-A0A2V7GJN9-F1
#
_entry.id   AF-A0A2V7GJN9-F1
#
_cell.length_a   1.000
_cell.length_b   1.000
_cell.length_c   1.000
_cell.angle_alpha   90.00
_cell.angle_beta   90.00
_cell.angle_gamma   90.00
#
_symmetry.space_group_name_H-M   'P 1'
#
loop_
_entity.id
_entity.type
_entity.pdbx_description
1 polymer ?
#
loop_
_entity_poly.entity_id
_entity_poly.type
_entity_poly.pdbx_seq_one_letter_code
_entity_poly.pdbx_strand_id
1 'polypeptide(L)'
;ATRCAACHGAEGQGVSGANGEPVFPPLWGPRAFNIGAGMARLDTAAAFVKTKMPLGQGNTLSDQDAYDVAAYFTRQPRPDFAGKNQDWPKGGKPADARY
;
A
#
# COMPACT_ATOMS: atom_id res chain seq x y z
N ALA A 1 6.44 -10.75 -8.19
CA ALA A 1 5.48 -11.34 -7.24
C ALA A 1 6.14 -12.18 -6.14
N THR A 2 7.05 -13.12 -6.46
CA THR A 2 7.60 -14.12 -5.51
C THR A 2 8.25 -13.53 -4.25
N ARG A 3 8.90 -12.36 -4.35
CA ARG A 3 9.56 -11.71 -3.21
C ARG A 3 8.60 -11.06 -2.19
N CYS A 4 7.40 -10.69 -2.62
CA CYS A 4 6.44 -9.92 -1.80
C CYS A 4 5.40 -10.86 -1.17
N ALA A 5 4.91 -11.83 -1.95
CA ALA A 5 3.87 -12.76 -1.53
C ALA A 5 4.30 -13.68 -0.39
N ALA A 6 5.60 -13.95 -0.23
CA ALA A 6 6.13 -14.75 0.87
C ALA A 6 5.83 -14.14 2.26
N CYS A 7 5.74 -12.80 2.35
CA CYS A 7 5.42 -12.09 3.59
C CYS A 7 3.98 -11.57 3.59
N HIS A 8 3.52 -10.97 2.49
CA HIS A 8 2.20 -10.33 2.43
C HIS A 8 1.06 -11.27 1.99
N GLY A 9 1.35 -12.53 1.72
CA GLY A 9 0.39 -13.50 1.19
C GLY A 9 0.17 -13.37 -0.32
N ALA A 10 -0.32 -14.46 -0.92
CA ALA A 10 -0.62 -14.51 -2.36
C ALA A 10 -1.69 -13.50 -2.80
N GLU A 11 -2.64 -13.21 -1.90
CA GLU A 11 -3.72 -12.25 -2.11
C GLU A 11 -3.55 -10.99 -1.26
N GLY A 12 -2.32 -10.68 -0.83
CA GLY A 12 -2.03 -9.44 -0.10
C GLY A 12 -2.70 -9.34 1.27
N GLN A 13 -3.24 -10.44 1.79
CA GLN A 13 -4.01 -10.50 3.04
C GLN A 13 -3.16 -10.36 4.31
N GLY A 14 -1.83 -10.37 4.17
CA GLY A 14 -0.87 -10.32 5.27
C GLY A 14 -0.84 -11.60 6.10
N VAL A 15 -0.06 -11.55 7.19
CA VAL A 15 0.01 -12.60 8.20
C VAL A 15 -0.27 -11.98 9.56
N SER A 16 -1.20 -12.56 10.29
CA SER A 16 -1.49 -12.19 11.68
C SER A 16 -0.77 -13.15 12.62
N GLY A 17 -0.29 -12.64 13.75
CA GLY A 17 0.26 -13.43 14.83
C GLY A 17 -0.83 -14.07 15.70
N ALA A 18 -0.41 -14.75 16.76
CA ALA A 18 -1.29 -15.59 17.58
C ALA A 18 -2.42 -14.79 18.27
N ASN A 19 -2.20 -13.49 18.52
CA ASN A 19 -3.18 -12.62 19.17
C ASN A 19 -3.87 -11.67 18.19
N GLY A 20 -3.77 -11.93 16.87
CA GLY A 20 -4.39 -11.14 15.82
C GLY A 20 -3.61 -9.89 15.40
N GLU A 21 -2.46 -9.62 16.01
CA GLU A 21 -1.56 -8.55 15.63
C GLU A 21 -1.00 -8.77 14.21
N PRO A 22 -0.85 -7.72 13.38
CA PRO A 22 -0.27 -7.88 12.05
C PRO A 22 1.25 -8.11 12.17
N VAL A 23 1.70 -9.31 11.81
CA VAL A 23 3.14 -9.64 11.66
C VAL A 23 3.65 -9.13 10.33
N PHE A 24 2.89 -9.40 9.27
CA PHE A 24 3.05 -8.76 7.97
C PHE A 24 1.72 -8.12 7.58
N PRO A 25 1.69 -6.80 7.33
CA PRO A 25 0.43 -6.10 7.14
C PRO A 25 -0.25 -6.50 5.82
N PRO A 26 -1.60 -6.52 5.78
CA PRO A 26 -2.33 -6.62 4.54
C PRO A 26 -2.05 -5.39 3.65
N LEU A 27 -1.83 -5.63 2.36
CA LEU A 27 -1.59 -4.58 1.37
C LEU A 27 -2.88 -4.07 0.73
N TRP A 28 -3.93 -4.90 0.73
CA TRP A 28 -5.28 -4.58 0.28
C TRP A 28 -6.32 -5.48 0.97
N GLY A 29 -7.59 -5.33 0.60
CA GLY A 29 -8.71 -6.02 1.23
C GLY A 29 -9.22 -5.31 2.49
N PRO A 30 -10.24 -5.87 3.17
CA PRO A 30 -11.01 -5.16 4.21
C PRO A 30 -10.21 -4.78 5.46
N ARG A 31 -9.04 -5.41 5.68
CA ARG A 31 -8.17 -5.15 6.84
C ARG A 31 -6.98 -4.24 6.51
N ALA A 32 -6.85 -3.81 5.26
CA ALA A 32 -5.79 -2.89 4.85
C ALA A 32 -6.19 -1.43 5.10
N PHE A 33 -5.25 -0.54 4.82
CA PHE A 33 -5.48 0.89 4.83
C PHE A 33 -6.56 1.30 3.79
N ASN A 34 -7.33 2.32 4.13
CA ASN A 34 -8.41 2.81 3.29
C ASN A 34 -7.90 3.60 2.07
N ILE A 35 -8.82 3.99 1.20
CA ILE A 35 -8.52 4.72 -0.04
C ILE A 35 -7.97 6.15 0.16
N GLY A 36 -8.12 6.74 1.36
CA GLY A 36 -7.61 8.07 1.73
C GLY A 36 -6.27 8.08 2.45
N ALA A 37 -5.73 6.92 2.81
CA ALA A 37 -4.38 6.86 3.33
C ALA A 37 -3.37 7.30 2.26
N GLY A 38 -2.31 8.01 2.67
CA GLY A 38 -1.23 8.40 1.75
C GLY A 38 -0.59 7.20 1.03
N MET A 39 -0.58 6.02 1.65
CA MET A 39 -0.09 4.76 1.06
C MET A 39 -0.99 4.23 -0.07
N ALA A 40 -2.21 4.75 -0.23
CA ALA A 40 -3.05 4.42 -1.38
C ALA A 40 -2.63 5.18 -2.64
N ARG A 41 -1.80 6.21 -2.49
CA ARG A 41 -1.25 6.99 -3.60
C ARG A 41 -0.04 6.31 -4.21
N LEU A 42 0.01 6.28 -5.54
CA LEU A 42 1.02 5.51 -6.28
C LEU A 42 2.44 5.99 -5.99
N ASP A 43 2.69 7.29 -6.02
CA ASP A 43 4.06 7.80 -5.90
C ASP A 43 4.58 7.64 -4.47
N THR A 44 3.70 7.81 -3.48
CA THR A 44 4.01 7.55 -2.07
C THR A 44 4.32 6.08 -1.82
N ALA A 45 3.49 5.18 -2.38
CA ALA A 45 3.69 3.75 -2.29
C ALA A 45 4.99 3.30 -2.98
N ALA A 46 5.27 3.80 -4.18
CA ALA A 46 6.49 3.48 -4.92
C ALA A 46 7.75 3.92 -4.17
N ALA A 47 7.76 5.14 -3.63
CA ALA A 47 8.87 5.65 -2.82
C ALA A 47 9.09 4.81 -1.54
N PHE A 48 8.01 4.40 -0.87
CA PHE A 48 8.10 3.53 0.29
C PHE A 48 8.63 2.14 -0.08
N VAL A 49 8.10 1.52 -1.13
CA VAL A 49 8.57 0.22 -1.64
C VAL A 49 10.04 0.28 -1.99
N LYS A 50 10.46 1.29 -2.76
CA LYS A 50 11.86 1.47 -3.16
C LYS A 50 12.80 1.50 -1.95
N THR A 51 12.45 2.27 -0.92
CA THR A 51 13.38 2.56 0.18
C THR A 51 13.28 1.60 1.36
N LYS A 52 12.15 0.90 1.52
CA LYS A 52 11.86 0.06 2.70
C LYS A 52 11.57 -1.40 2.38
N MET A 53 11.37 -1.74 1.11
CA MET A 53 11.05 -3.11 0.69
C MET A 53 12.07 -3.68 -0.30
N PRO A 54 12.33 -5.00 -0.24
CA PRO A 54 11.90 -5.94 0.81
C PRO A 54 12.46 -5.57 2.19
N LEU A 55 11.83 -6.07 3.26
CA LEU A 55 12.24 -5.71 4.63
C LEU A 55 13.73 -6.01 4.86
N GLY A 56 14.47 -5.02 5.36
CA GLY A 56 15.93 -5.11 5.56
C GLY A 56 16.77 -4.99 4.28
N GLN A 57 16.13 -4.81 3.12
CA GLN A 57 16.75 -4.79 1.79
C GLN A 57 16.26 -3.57 0.98
N GLY A 58 16.20 -2.40 1.61
CA GLY A 58 15.85 -1.15 0.93
C GLY A 58 16.80 -0.82 -0.22
N ASN A 59 16.28 -0.13 -1.23
CA ASN A 59 16.97 0.29 -2.45
C ASN A 59 17.50 -0.84 -3.35
N THR A 60 17.08 -2.09 -3.12
CA THR A 60 17.46 -3.24 -3.95
C THR A 60 16.60 -3.41 -5.20
N LEU A 61 15.39 -2.86 -5.21
CA LEU A 61 14.51 -2.83 -6.39
C LEU A 61 14.95 -1.71 -7.33
N SER A 62 14.77 -1.91 -8.65
CA SER A 62 14.84 -0.79 -9.58
C SER A 62 13.68 0.19 -9.33
N ASP A 63 13.80 1.42 -9.83
CA ASP A 63 12.72 2.41 -9.68
C ASP A 63 11.45 1.93 -10.39
N GLN A 64 11.60 1.29 -11.56
CA GLN A 64 10.50 0.70 -12.31
C GLN A 64 9.84 -0.46 -11.53
N ASP A 65 10.62 -1.39 -10.96
CA ASP A 65 10.06 -2.50 -10.17
C ASP A 65 9.29 -2.00 -8.95
N ALA A 66 9.82 -0.97 -8.26
CA ALA A 66 9.14 -0.38 -7.11
C ALA A 66 7.82 0.27 -7.52
N TYR A 67 7.82 0.97 -8.66
CA TYR A 67 6.63 1.59 -9.23
C TYR A 67 5.60 0.56 -9.66
N ASP A 68 6.02 -0.51 -10.35
CA ASP A 68 5.12 -1.56 -10.85
C ASP A 68 4.47 -2.35 -9.71
N VAL A 69 5.24 -2.67 -8.66
CA VAL A 69 4.70 -3.33 -7.46
C VAL A 69 3.72 -2.41 -6.74
N ALA A 70 4.06 -1.13 -6.58
CA ALA A 70 3.15 -0.14 -5.99
C ALA A 70 1.87 0.02 -6.81
N ALA A 71 2.00 0.15 -8.12
CA ALA A 71 0.91 0.21 -9.08
C ALA A 71 -0.03 -1.00 -8.99
N TYR A 72 0.52 -2.19 -8.74
CA TYR A 72 -0.26 -3.40 -8.56
C TYR A 72 -1.08 -3.38 -7.27
N PHE A 73 -0.45 -3.24 -6.10
CA PHE A 73 -1.18 -3.39 -4.83
C PHE A 73 -2.10 -2.20 -4.55
N THR A 74 -1.71 -0.98 -4.95
CA THR A 74 -2.50 0.22 -4.68
C THR A 74 -3.83 0.22 -5.42
N ARG A 75 -3.97 -0.52 -6.54
CA ARG A 75 -5.22 -0.61 -7.32
C ARG A 75 -6.22 -1.64 -6.80
N GLN A 76 -5.78 -2.56 -5.94
CA GLN A 76 -6.65 -3.61 -5.40
C GLN A 76 -7.75 -3.04 -4.48
N PRO A 77 -8.89 -3.75 -4.32
CA PRO A 77 -10.00 -3.33 -3.47
C PRO A 77 -9.57 -3.09 -2.01
N ARG A 78 -10.15 -2.08 -1.37
CA ARG A 78 -9.82 -1.66 0.00
C ARG A 78 -10.98 -0.86 0.61
N PRO A 79 -10.99 -0.61 1.93
CA PRO A 79 -12.03 0.19 2.55
C PRO A 79 -12.09 1.59 1.94
N ASP A 80 -13.31 2.10 1.81
CA ASP A 80 -13.54 3.49 1.46
C ASP A 80 -13.17 4.41 2.64
N PHE A 81 -13.06 5.71 2.38
CA PHE A 81 -12.85 6.72 3.41
C PHE A 81 -14.09 7.61 3.51
N ALA A 82 -14.84 7.48 4.60
CA ALA A 82 -16.12 8.17 4.77
C ALA A 82 -16.00 9.71 4.70
N GLY A 83 -14.90 10.28 5.21
CA GLY A 83 -14.64 11.72 5.24
C GLY A 83 -14.02 12.28 3.94
N LYS A 84 -13.99 11.51 2.85
CA LYS A 84 -13.29 11.87 1.62
C LYS A 84 -13.74 13.18 0.97
N ASN A 85 -15.00 13.54 1.14
CA ASN A 85 -15.57 14.80 0.66
C ASN A 85 -15.02 16.04 1.41
N GLN A 86 -14.40 15.85 2.58
CA GLN A 86 -13.88 16.92 3.44
C GLN A 86 -12.35 16.95 3.48
N ASP A 87 -11.67 16.09 2.71
CA ASP A 87 -10.22 15.88 2.84
C ASP A 87 -9.39 17.05 2.26
N TRP A 88 -9.91 17.72 1.22
CA TRP A 88 -9.28 18.89 0.61
C TRP A 88 -10.26 20.07 0.49
N PRO A 89 -10.73 20.64 1.62
CA PRO A 89 -11.77 21.67 1.61
C PRO A 89 -11.28 23.00 1.00
N LYS A 90 -9.95 23.18 0.91
CA LYS A 90 -9.27 24.33 0.29
C LYS A 90 -8.69 23.99 -1.10
N GLY A 91 -9.03 22.83 -1.66
CA GLY A 91 -8.37 22.30 -2.86
C GLY A 91 -6.98 21.72 -2.59
N GLY A 92 -6.19 21.50 -3.64
CA GLY A 92 -4.84 20.92 -3.54
C GLY A 92 -4.83 19.39 -3.41
N LYS A 93 -5.92 18.73 -3.79
CA LYS A 93 -5.98 17.26 -3.90
C LYS A 93 -4.83 16.77 -4.80
N PRO A 94 -3.96 15.87 -4.31
CA PRO A 94 -2.90 15.28 -5.13
C PRO A 94 -3.46 14.60 -6.38
N ALA A 95 -2.75 14.70 -7.50
CA ALA A 95 -3.18 14.08 -8.77
C ALA A 95 -3.31 12.55 -8.68
N ASP A 96 -2.54 11.93 -7.78
CA ASP A 96 -2.54 10.49 -7.53
C ASP A 96 -3.44 10.06 -6.34
N ALA A 97 -4.28 10.96 -5.82
CA ALA A 97 -5.33 10.62 -4.87
C ALA A 97 -6.39 9.72 -5.52
N ARG A 98 -6.87 8.70 -4.79
CA ARG A 98 -7.68 7.61 -5.35
C ARG A 98 -9.20 7.85 -5.41
N TYR A 99 -9.69 9.00 -4.93
CA TYR A 99 -11.09 9.47 -5.02
C TYR A 99 -11.08 10.96 -5.24
#